data_AF-A0A963TRE4-F1
#
_entry.id   AF-A0A963TRE4-F1
#
_cell.length_a   1.000
_cell.length_b   1.000
_cell.length_c   1.000
_cell.angle_alpha   90.00
_cell.angle_beta   90.00
_cell.angle_gamma   90.00
#
_symmetry.space_group_name_H-M   'P 1'
#
loop_
_entity.id
_entity.type
_entity.pdbx_description
1 polymer ?
#
loop_
_entity_poly.entity_id
_entity_poly.type
_entity_poly.pdbx_seq_one_letter_code
_entity_poly.pdbx_strand_id
1 'polypeptide(L)'
;MIRLILYVLLVAAAVIVAVWFANDPGVVSIAWRGWQLDTSVGILIVLVGLLVLAVLLVVKVFAVVRGSARAFSESRRERKIARGIGALADGFGALYAGDGESARKAAREARALLDDNPATMLLSARAARRNGEQNADTIAMTLLDRTGTELAGLRELAENAVAKGDTSGARTYAQRALARKDAPAWALDLLLDVEITAGNWSAALATLDGKTARNLFPAEKLSRLKARMATALAEQCLRDGDAPGASDAARRAVDAGGGV
;
A
#
# COMPACT_ATOMS: atom_id res chain seq x y z
N MET A 1 10.90 39.38 -11.81
CA MET A 1 10.96 40.85 -11.76
C MET A 1 11.95 41.37 -10.69
N ILE A 2 11.74 41.09 -9.40
CA ILE A 2 12.59 41.62 -8.29
C ILE A 2 14.08 41.27 -8.41
N ARG A 3 14.41 40.04 -8.84
CA ARG A 3 15.80 39.60 -9.03
C ARG A 3 16.54 40.36 -10.15
N LEU A 4 15.83 40.82 -11.18
CA LEU A 4 16.40 41.58 -12.29
C LEU A 4 16.70 43.02 -11.86
N ILE A 5 15.76 43.65 -11.14
CA ILE A 5 15.91 45.02 -10.63
C ILE A 5 17.08 45.10 -9.65
N LEU A 6 17.23 44.11 -8.76
CA LEU A 6 18.38 44.02 -7.85
C LEU A 6 19.72 43.89 -8.60
N TYR A 7 19.76 43.14 -9.70
CA TYR A 7 20.98 42.97 -10.49
C TYR A 7 21.36 44.25 -11.22
N VAL A 8 20.39 44.95 -11.82
CA VAL A 8 20.60 46.25 -12.48
C VAL A 8 21.08 47.30 -11.49
N LEU A 9 20.50 47.34 -10.28
CA LEU A 9 20.88 48.30 -9.25
C LEU A 9 22.29 48.02 -8.70
N LEU A 10 22.66 46.74 -8.56
CA LEU A 10 24.00 46.33 -8.16
C LEU A 10 25.05 46.67 -9.22
N VAL A 11 24.75 46.43 -10.51
CA VAL A 11 25.64 46.80 -11.62
C VAL A 11 25.79 48.32 -11.71
N ALA A 12 24.71 49.09 -11.58
CA ALA A 12 24.77 50.55 -11.56
C ALA A 12 25.64 51.07 -10.39
N ALA A 13 25.48 50.50 -9.19
CA ALA A 13 26.31 50.84 -8.03
C ALA A 13 27.80 50.48 -8.28
N ALA A 14 28.07 49.32 -8.89
CA ALA A 14 29.43 48.91 -9.24
C ALA A 14 30.08 49.85 -10.27
N VAL A 15 29.32 50.33 -11.26
CA VAL A 15 29.79 51.30 -12.25
C VAL A 15 30.10 52.65 -11.59
N ILE A 16 29.26 53.13 -10.67
CA ILE A 16 29.49 54.40 -9.96
C ILE A 16 30.79 54.31 -9.13
N VAL A 17 30.97 53.22 -8.39
CA VAL A 17 32.20 52.98 -7.61
C VAL A 17 33.42 52.89 -8.54
N ALA A 18 33.32 52.19 -9.67
CA ALA A 18 34.40 52.07 -10.65
C ALA A 18 34.80 53.43 -11.27
N VAL A 19 33.82 54.27 -11.62
CA VAL A 19 34.07 55.60 -12.20
C VAL A 19 34.69 56.55 -11.17
N TRP A 20 34.24 56.51 -9.92
CA TRP A 20 34.81 57.32 -8.85
C TRP A 20 36.29 56.97 -8.59
N PHE A 21 36.63 55.68 -8.56
CA PHE A 21 38.02 55.22 -8.39
C PHE A 21 38.91 55.43 -9.62
N ALA A 22 38.34 55.47 -10.83
CA ALA A 22 39.11 55.75 -12.05
C ALA A 22 39.63 57.20 -12.08
N ASN A 23 38.96 58.12 -11.38
CA ASN A 23 39.32 59.54 -11.37
C ASN A 23 40.39 59.90 -10.32
N ASP A 24 40.63 59.06 -9.30
CA ASP A 24 41.65 59.27 -8.25
C ASP A 24 42.65 58.08 -8.18
N PRO A 25 43.75 58.10 -8.95
CA PRO A 25 44.72 57.01 -8.97
C PRO A 25 45.60 57.02 -7.70
N GLY A 26 45.08 56.46 -6.61
CA GLY A 26 45.90 56.12 -5.45
C GLY A 26 46.90 54.99 -5.78
N VAL A 27 48.08 55.05 -5.17
CA VAL A 27 49.11 53.99 -5.28
C VAL A 27 49.05 53.13 -4.02
N VAL A 28 48.98 51.80 -4.19
CA VAL A 28 49.05 50.85 -3.07
C VAL A 28 50.36 50.09 -3.18
N SER A 29 51.23 50.28 -2.20
CA SER A 29 52.49 49.54 -2.07
C SER A 29 52.29 48.35 -1.14
N ILE A 30 52.37 47.13 -1.67
CA ILE A 30 52.36 45.90 -0.88
C ILE A 30 53.81 45.45 -0.69
N ALA A 31 54.31 45.52 0.54
CA ALA A 31 55.64 45.02 0.88
C ALA A 31 55.54 43.61 1.50
N TRP A 32 56.12 42.61 0.83
CA TRP A 32 56.17 41.23 1.32
C TRP A 32 57.59 40.68 1.20
N ARG A 33 58.24 40.36 2.33
CA ARG A 33 59.55 39.65 2.37
C ARG A 33 60.63 40.32 1.50
N GLY A 34 60.65 41.65 1.48
CA GLY A 34 61.61 42.44 0.70
C GLY A 34 61.23 42.67 -0.75
N TRP A 35 60.09 42.15 -1.22
CA TRP A 35 59.49 42.53 -2.50
C TRP A 35 58.49 43.66 -2.28
N GLN A 36 58.60 44.70 -3.10
CA GLN A 36 57.68 45.83 -3.10
C GLN A 36 56.94 45.84 -4.43
N LEU A 37 55.65 45.56 -4.37
CA LEU A 37 54.74 45.60 -5.51
C LEU A 37 53.95 46.90 -5.42
N ASP A 38 54.30 47.85 -6.28
CA ASP A 38 53.55 49.08 -6.45
C ASP A 38 52.47 48.82 -7.51
N THR A 39 51.21 48.79 -7.08
CA THR A 39 50.06 48.55 -7.95
C THR A 39 49.05 49.69 -7.77
N SER A 40 48.35 50.07 -8.84
CA SER A 40 47.29 51.06 -8.72
C SER A 40 46.10 50.50 -7.93
N VAL A 41 45.45 51.34 -7.14
CA VAL A 41 44.22 50.96 -6.39
C VAL A 41 43.19 50.33 -7.33
N GLY A 42 43.07 50.84 -8.56
CA GLY A 42 42.15 50.32 -9.57
C GLY A 42 42.40 48.85 -9.92
N ILE A 43 43.66 48.44 -10.12
CA ILE A 43 44.00 47.04 -10.44
C ILE A 43 43.69 46.12 -9.25
N LEU A 44 43.98 46.56 -8.02
CA LEU A 44 43.70 45.77 -6.82
C LEU A 44 42.19 45.53 -6.64
N ILE A 45 41.36 46.56 -6.84
CA ILE A 45 39.90 46.46 -6.77
C ILE A 45 39.36 45.52 -7.84
N VAL A 46 39.86 45.61 -9.07
CA VAL A 46 39.46 44.68 -10.15
C VAL A 46 39.82 43.24 -9.78
N LEU A 47 41.02 43.00 -9.24
CA LEU A 47 41.46 41.66 -8.83
C LEU A 47 40.58 41.10 -7.69
N VAL A 48 40.29 41.92 -6.68
CA VAL A 48 39.39 41.54 -5.57
C VAL A 48 37.97 41.30 -6.07
N GLY A 49 37.47 42.14 -6.98
CA GLY A 49 36.15 41.97 -7.59
C GLY A 49 36.06 40.67 -8.40
N LEU A 50 37.10 40.33 -9.15
CA LEU A 50 37.18 39.09 -9.93
C LEU A 50 37.24 37.87 -9.00
N LEU A 51 37.97 37.96 -7.89
CA LEU A 51 38.01 36.92 -6.86
C LEU A 51 36.64 36.72 -6.19
N VAL A 52 35.96 37.80 -5.79
CA VAL A 52 34.60 37.74 -5.23
C VAL A 52 33.63 37.12 -6.23
N LEU A 53 33.69 37.52 -7.50
CA LEU A 53 32.86 36.95 -8.56
C LEU A 53 33.13 35.45 -8.73
N ALA A 54 34.41 35.03 -8.72
CA ALA A 54 34.80 33.63 -8.80
C ALA A 54 34.25 32.81 -7.62
N VAL A 55 34.36 33.32 -6.38
CA VAL A 55 33.82 32.66 -5.18
C VAL A 55 32.29 32.54 -5.26
N LEU A 56 31.59 33.60 -5.66
CA LEU A 56 30.13 33.56 -5.84
C LEU A 56 29.70 32.55 -6.90
N LEU A 57 30.47 32.45 -7.99
CA LEU A 57 30.21 31.48 -9.06
C LEU A 57 30.39 30.05 -8.54
N VAL A 58 31.47 29.77 -7.79
CA VAL A 58 31.71 28.46 -7.15
C VAL A 58 30.58 28.10 -6.18
N VAL A 59 30.17 29.02 -5.30
CA VAL A 59 29.06 28.80 -4.35
C VAL A 59 27.75 28.53 -5.09
N LYS A 60 27.46 29.27 -6.17
CA LYS A 60 26.25 29.07 -6.98
C LYS A 60 26.27 27.73 -7.70
N VAL A 61 27.39 27.34 -8.31
CA VAL A 61 27.55 26.03 -8.96
C VAL A 61 27.35 24.92 -7.93
N PHE A 62 27.95 25.04 -6.75
CA PHE A 62 27.81 24.06 -5.68
C PHE A 62 26.36 23.97 -5.15
N ALA A 63 25.67 25.11 -5.02
CA ALA A 63 24.26 25.16 -4.64
C ALA A 63 23.34 24.54 -5.70
N VAL A 64 23.60 24.77 -7.00
CA VAL A 64 22.84 24.16 -8.10
C VAL A 64 23.09 22.65 -8.18
N VAL A 65 24.33 22.20 -8.00
CA VAL A 65 24.64 20.76 -7.98
C VAL A 65 23.96 20.05 -6.79
N ARG A 66 23.98 20.65 -5.59
CA ARG A 66 23.25 20.10 -4.43
C ARG A 66 21.73 20.16 -4.58
N GLY A 67 21.19 21.25 -5.14
CA GLY A 67 19.76 21.42 -5.36
C GLY A 67 19.20 20.52 -6.46
N SER A 68 19.94 20.35 -7.56
CA SER A 68 19.57 19.46 -8.67
C SER A 68 19.62 17.99 -8.27
N ALA A 69 20.57 17.58 -7.41
CA ALA A 69 20.62 16.22 -6.90
C ALA A 69 19.34 15.85 -6.11
N ARG A 70 18.81 16.76 -5.28
CA ARG A 70 17.56 16.55 -4.53
C ARG A 70 16.32 16.57 -5.43
N ALA A 71 16.22 17.55 -6.33
CA ALA A 71 15.09 17.63 -7.27
C ALA A 71 15.05 16.41 -8.23
N PHE A 72 16.22 15.91 -8.63
CA PHE A 72 16.33 14.72 -9.47
C PHE A 72 15.97 13.44 -8.72
N SER A 73 16.35 13.32 -7.43
CA SER A 73 15.97 12.15 -6.63
C SER A 73 14.46 12.10 -6.35
N GLU A 74 13.85 13.24 -6.09
CA GLU A 74 12.39 13.34 -5.88
C GLU A 74 11.62 12.99 -7.16
N SER A 75 11.98 13.57 -8.30
CA SER A 75 11.31 13.26 -9.57
C SER A 75 11.49 11.79 -10.00
N ARG A 76 12.66 11.20 -9.75
CA ARG A 76 12.86 9.75 -9.99
C ARG A 76 11.98 8.89 -9.09
N ARG A 77 11.84 9.26 -7.82
CA ARG A 77 10.97 8.54 -6.88
C ARG A 77 9.51 8.63 -7.30
N GLU A 78 9.04 9.81 -7.70
CA GLU A 78 7.68 10.00 -8.21
C GLU A 78 7.41 9.15 -9.46
N ARG A 79 8.35 9.13 -10.42
CA ARG A 79 8.24 8.28 -11.61
C ARG A 79 8.26 6.79 -11.26
N LYS A 80 9.09 6.35 -10.30
CA LYS A 80 9.14 4.96 -9.82
C LYS A 80 7.77 4.57 -9.24
N ILE A 81 7.20 5.41 -8.39
CA ILE A 81 5.89 5.18 -7.76
C ILE A 81 4.78 5.17 -8.81
N ALA A 82 4.74 6.15 -9.71
CA ALA A 82 3.72 6.23 -10.77
C ALA A 82 3.74 4.98 -11.67
N ARG A 83 4.93 4.52 -12.08
CA ARG A 83 5.08 3.27 -12.82
C ARG A 83 4.65 2.06 -12.00
N GLY A 84 4.97 2.03 -10.70
CA GLY A 84 4.57 0.95 -9.81
C GLY A 84 3.07 0.84 -9.64
N ILE A 85 2.37 1.98 -9.55
CA ILE A 85 0.90 2.04 -9.51
C ILE A 85 0.31 1.56 -10.85
N GLY A 86 0.92 1.96 -11.98
CA GLY A 86 0.56 1.43 -13.30
C GLY A 86 0.66 -0.09 -13.37
N ALA A 87 1.79 -0.65 -12.92
CA ALA A 87 1.98 -2.11 -12.88
C ALA A 87 0.97 -2.82 -11.95
N LEU A 88 0.56 -2.20 -10.84
CA LEU A 88 -0.53 -2.73 -10.01
C LEU A 88 -1.86 -2.77 -10.79
N ALA A 89 -2.20 -1.68 -11.49
CA ALA A 89 -3.42 -1.60 -12.27
C ALA A 89 -3.44 -2.66 -13.39
N ASP A 90 -2.35 -2.81 -14.13
CA ASP A 90 -2.19 -3.81 -15.17
C ASP A 90 -2.27 -5.23 -14.59
N GLY A 91 -1.66 -5.47 -13.44
CA GLY A 91 -1.68 -6.77 -12.78
C GLY A 91 -3.08 -7.18 -12.30
N PHE A 92 -3.82 -6.26 -11.67
CA PHE A 92 -5.21 -6.53 -11.31
C PHE A 92 -6.09 -6.68 -12.55
N GLY A 93 -5.89 -5.85 -13.59
CA GLY A 93 -6.58 -5.98 -14.87
C GLY A 93 -6.38 -7.35 -15.50
N ALA A 94 -5.14 -7.85 -15.53
CA ALA A 94 -4.81 -9.18 -16.04
C ALA A 94 -5.44 -10.30 -15.19
N LEU A 95 -5.47 -10.18 -13.86
CA LEU A 95 -6.16 -11.14 -12.99
C LEU A 95 -7.66 -11.25 -13.33
N TYR A 96 -8.34 -10.12 -13.54
CA TYR A 96 -9.76 -10.12 -13.88
C TYR A 96 -10.03 -10.57 -15.32
N ALA A 97 -9.10 -10.31 -16.24
CA ALA A 97 -9.13 -10.88 -17.59
C ALA A 97 -8.83 -12.39 -17.61
N GLY A 98 -8.35 -12.95 -16.49
CA GLY A 98 -8.00 -14.35 -16.35
C GLY A 98 -6.61 -14.72 -16.84
N ASP A 99 -5.81 -13.74 -17.27
CA ASP A 99 -4.42 -13.90 -17.72
C ASP A 99 -3.46 -13.91 -16.52
N GLY A 100 -3.20 -15.12 -16.01
CA GLY A 100 -2.33 -15.34 -14.86
C GLY A 100 -0.86 -14.99 -15.12
N GLU A 101 -0.35 -15.21 -16.33
CA GLU A 101 1.06 -14.95 -16.65
C GLU A 101 1.35 -13.45 -16.73
N SER A 102 0.48 -12.67 -17.38
CA SER A 102 0.59 -11.22 -17.38
C SER A 102 0.41 -10.63 -15.98
N ALA A 103 -0.54 -11.16 -15.19
CA ALA A 103 -0.69 -10.78 -13.79
C ALA A 103 0.58 -11.03 -12.97
N ARG A 104 1.25 -12.17 -13.18
CA ARG A 104 2.51 -12.50 -12.51
C ARG A 104 3.65 -11.55 -12.89
N LYS A 105 3.79 -11.23 -14.17
CA LYS A 105 4.81 -10.28 -14.65
C LYS A 105 4.58 -8.89 -14.04
N ALA A 106 3.35 -8.40 -14.11
CA ALA A 106 2.97 -7.12 -13.53
C ALA A 106 3.16 -7.09 -12.00
N ALA A 107 2.84 -8.19 -11.29
CA ALA A 107 3.10 -8.31 -9.86
C ALA A 107 4.59 -8.19 -9.51
N ARG A 108 5.47 -8.83 -10.30
CA ARG A 108 6.93 -8.73 -10.12
C ARG A 108 7.44 -7.32 -10.39
N GLU A 109 6.95 -6.66 -11.44
CA GLU A 109 7.31 -5.26 -11.73
C GLU A 109 6.82 -4.32 -10.62
N ALA A 110 5.57 -4.46 -10.18
CA ALA A 110 5.01 -3.67 -9.08
C ALA A 110 5.82 -3.83 -7.79
N ARG A 111 6.23 -5.06 -7.46
CA ARG A 111 7.08 -5.36 -6.29
C ARG A 111 8.49 -4.76 -6.43
N ALA A 112 9.08 -4.76 -7.63
CA ALA A 112 10.37 -4.10 -7.86
C ALA A 112 10.28 -2.56 -7.75
N LEU A 113 9.13 -1.98 -8.10
CA LEU A 113 8.92 -0.53 -8.13
C LEU A 113 8.45 0.04 -6.79
N LEU A 114 7.55 -0.65 -6.09
CA LEU A 114 6.93 -0.21 -4.85
C LEU A 114 7.38 -1.00 -3.61
N ASP A 115 8.38 -1.86 -3.78
CA ASP A 115 8.93 -2.73 -2.75
C ASP A 115 7.86 -3.68 -2.16
N ASP A 116 8.17 -4.33 -1.03
CA ASP A 116 7.32 -5.31 -0.36
C ASP A 116 6.25 -4.64 0.51
N ASN A 117 5.35 -3.90 -0.14
CA ASN A 117 4.18 -3.32 0.50
C ASN A 117 2.96 -4.28 0.43
N PRO A 118 1.94 -4.06 1.29
CA PRO A 118 0.68 -4.80 1.28
C PRO A 118 0.05 -5.10 -0.10
N ALA A 119 -0.02 -4.10 -0.98
CA ALA A 119 -0.72 -4.22 -2.25
C ALA A 119 0.05 -5.08 -3.26
N THR A 120 1.37 -4.93 -3.33
CA THR A 120 2.22 -5.75 -4.21
C THR A 120 2.24 -7.20 -3.75
N MET A 121 2.22 -7.44 -2.44
CA MET A 121 2.15 -8.79 -1.87
C MET A 121 0.79 -9.45 -2.13
N LEU A 122 -0.32 -8.74 -1.96
CA LEU A 122 -1.65 -9.27 -2.26
C LEU A 122 -1.78 -9.62 -3.75
N LEU A 123 -1.34 -8.74 -4.63
CA LEU A 123 -1.32 -9.00 -6.07
C LEU A 123 -0.44 -10.23 -6.39
N SER A 124 0.72 -10.34 -5.75
CA SER A 124 1.63 -11.48 -5.91
C SER A 124 1.00 -12.80 -5.44
N ALA A 125 0.33 -12.81 -4.28
CA ALA A 125 -0.36 -13.98 -3.75
C ALA A 125 -1.46 -14.43 -4.72
N ARG A 126 -2.27 -13.49 -5.21
CA ARG A 126 -3.40 -13.78 -6.10
C ARG A 126 -2.95 -14.22 -7.49
N ALA A 127 -1.87 -13.64 -8.02
CA ALA A 127 -1.23 -14.09 -9.25
C ALA A 127 -0.61 -15.49 -9.09
N ALA A 128 0.09 -15.75 -7.98
CA ALA A 128 0.64 -17.07 -7.67
C ALA A 128 -0.47 -18.13 -7.61
N ARG A 129 -1.58 -17.85 -6.90
CA ARG A 129 -2.75 -18.74 -6.82
C ARG A 129 -3.38 -18.99 -8.18
N ARG A 130 -3.57 -17.94 -8.99
CA ARG A 130 -4.14 -18.06 -10.35
C ARG A 130 -3.31 -18.95 -11.27
N ASN A 131 -2.00 -18.95 -11.10
CA ASN A 131 -1.06 -19.79 -11.85
C ASN A 131 -0.79 -21.15 -11.20
N GLY A 132 -1.41 -21.46 -10.05
CA GLY A 132 -1.18 -22.71 -9.33
C GLY A 132 0.21 -22.85 -8.69
N GLU A 133 0.88 -21.72 -8.39
CA GLU A 133 2.18 -21.74 -7.73
C GLU A 133 2.07 -22.15 -6.24
N GLN A 134 2.99 -22.99 -5.76
CA GLN A 134 2.96 -23.52 -4.39
C GLN A 134 3.28 -22.46 -3.32
N ASN A 135 3.96 -21.38 -3.70
CA ASN A 135 4.35 -20.28 -2.82
C ASN A 135 3.18 -19.34 -2.47
N ALA A 136 1.98 -19.52 -3.05
CA ALA A 136 0.84 -18.64 -2.82
C ALA A 136 0.48 -18.54 -1.33
N ASP A 137 0.50 -19.67 -0.61
CA ASP A 137 0.23 -19.70 0.84
C ASP A 137 1.32 -19.00 1.64
N THR A 138 2.58 -19.16 1.25
CA THR A 138 3.69 -18.48 1.93
C THR A 138 3.55 -16.97 1.82
N ILE A 139 3.18 -16.47 0.62
CA ILE A 139 2.94 -15.03 0.41
C ILE A 139 1.71 -14.59 1.22
N ALA A 140 0.61 -15.36 1.22
CA ALA A 140 -0.58 -15.01 1.99
C ALA A 140 -0.33 -15.02 3.52
N MET A 141 0.52 -15.94 4.02
CA MET A 141 0.92 -15.99 5.42
C MET A 141 1.64 -14.70 5.85
N THR A 142 2.52 -14.16 5.01
CA THR A 142 3.22 -12.90 5.29
C THR A 142 2.29 -11.68 5.35
N LEU A 143 1.06 -11.77 4.83
CA LEU A 143 0.02 -10.73 4.98
C LEU A 143 -0.63 -10.76 6.37
N LEU A 144 -0.55 -11.88 7.10
CA LEU A 144 -1.11 -12.00 8.45
C LEU A 144 -0.31 -11.21 9.49
N ASP A 145 1.01 -11.08 9.29
CA ASP A 145 1.92 -10.44 10.25
C ASP A 145 1.82 -8.90 10.22
N ARG A 146 1.05 -8.34 9.28
CA ARG A 146 0.97 -6.90 9.03
C ARG A 146 -0.39 -6.32 9.40
N THR A 147 -0.35 -5.21 10.15
CA THR A 147 -1.54 -4.46 10.54
C THR A 147 -2.28 -3.95 9.31
N GLY A 148 -3.57 -4.30 9.18
CA GLY A 148 -4.44 -3.86 8.08
C GLY A 148 -4.54 -4.83 6.90
N THR A 149 -3.65 -5.84 6.79
CA THR A 149 -3.74 -6.88 5.74
C THR A 149 -4.17 -8.24 6.26
N GLU A 150 -4.29 -8.42 7.57
CA GLU A 150 -4.62 -9.71 8.19
C GLU A 150 -5.89 -10.33 7.59
N LEU A 151 -6.99 -9.57 7.47
CA LEU A 151 -8.24 -10.08 6.89
C LEU A 151 -8.08 -10.47 5.41
N ALA A 152 -7.23 -9.76 4.66
CA ALA A 152 -6.93 -10.10 3.27
C ALA A 152 -6.09 -11.38 3.18
N GLY A 153 -5.09 -11.54 4.06
CA GLY A 153 -4.30 -12.77 4.18
C GLY A 153 -5.17 -13.97 4.56
N LEU A 154 -6.05 -13.81 5.56
CA LEU A 154 -7.01 -14.86 5.95
C LEU A 154 -7.94 -15.24 4.80
N ARG A 155 -8.39 -14.27 4.01
CA ARG A 155 -9.20 -14.53 2.83
C ARG A 155 -8.45 -15.35 1.78
N GLU A 156 -7.23 -14.95 1.42
CA GLU A 156 -6.44 -15.67 0.42
C GLU A 156 -6.11 -17.09 0.87
N LEU A 157 -5.75 -17.28 2.15
CA LEU A 157 -5.50 -18.61 2.73
C LEU A 157 -6.77 -19.47 2.74
N ALA A 158 -7.91 -18.88 3.08
CA ALA A 158 -9.19 -19.60 3.06
C ALA A 158 -9.61 -19.98 1.62
N GLU A 159 -9.49 -19.07 0.65
CA GLU A 159 -9.76 -19.36 -0.77
C GLU A 159 -8.83 -20.46 -1.29
N ASN A 160 -7.55 -20.48 -0.88
CA ASN A 160 -6.63 -21.53 -1.30
C ASN A 160 -6.91 -22.88 -0.62
N ALA A 161 -7.28 -22.88 0.67
CA ALA A 161 -7.69 -24.10 1.37
C ALA A 161 -8.93 -24.72 0.71
N VAL A 162 -9.93 -23.92 0.35
CA VAL A 162 -11.10 -24.38 -0.42
C VAL A 162 -10.69 -24.95 -1.77
N ALA A 163 -9.82 -24.28 -2.52
CA ALA A 163 -9.34 -24.75 -3.82
C ALA A 163 -8.59 -26.10 -3.73
N LYS A 164 -7.94 -26.37 -2.60
CA LYS A 164 -7.25 -27.65 -2.32
C LYS A 164 -8.16 -28.73 -1.73
N GLY A 165 -9.42 -28.41 -1.42
CA GLY A 165 -10.32 -29.30 -0.69
C GLY A 165 -10.02 -29.42 0.81
N ASP A 166 -9.12 -28.60 1.36
CA ASP A 166 -8.83 -28.55 2.80
C ASP A 166 -9.95 -27.80 3.54
N THR A 167 -10.99 -28.55 3.87
CA THR A 167 -12.16 -28.08 4.61
C THR A 167 -11.79 -27.62 6.02
N SER A 168 -10.78 -28.25 6.63
CA SER A 168 -10.33 -27.96 7.99
C SER A 168 -9.57 -26.62 8.08
N GLY A 169 -8.68 -26.37 7.12
CA GLY A 169 -7.98 -25.10 6.96
C GLY A 169 -8.95 -23.97 6.66
N ALA A 170 -9.86 -24.17 5.70
CA ALA A 170 -10.88 -23.19 5.33
C ALA A 170 -11.73 -22.75 6.53
N ARG A 171 -12.19 -23.72 7.33
CA ARG A 171 -12.91 -23.47 8.60
C ARG A 171 -12.08 -22.63 9.56
N THR A 172 -10.82 -23.01 9.78
CA THR A 172 -9.93 -22.34 10.73
C THR A 172 -9.69 -20.87 10.35
N TYR A 173 -9.42 -20.59 9.07
CA TYR A 173 -9.20 -19.22 8.59
C TYR A 173 -10.48 -18.38 8.65
N ALA A 174 -11.63 -18.96 8.30
CA ALA A 174 -12.93 -18.27 8.40
C ALA A 174 -13.30 -17.94 9.86
N GLN A 175 -13.11 -18.88 10.79
CA GLN A 175 -13.33 -18.65 12.22
C GLN A 175 -12.42 -17.56 12.77
N ARG A 176 -11.13 -17.56 12.39
CA ARG A 176 -10.19 -16.51 12.80
C ARG A 176 -10.61 -15.13 12.28
N ALA A 177 -11.16 -15.05 11.06
CA ALA A 177 -11.70 -13.81 10.50
C ALA A 177 -12.97 -13.35 11.23
N LEU A 178 -13.85 -14.27 11.64
CA LEU A 178 -15.07 -13.97 12.41
C LEU A 178 -14.82 -13.55 13.86
N ALA A 179 -13.71 -13.97 14.46
CA ALA A 179 -13.31 -13.56 15.80
C ALA A 179 -12.90 -12.08 15.88
N ARG A 180 -12.69 -11.42 14.74
CA ARG A 180 -12.35 -10.00 14.66
C ARG A 180 -13.56 -9.11 14.94
N LYS A 181 -13.31 -7.91 15.48
CA LYS A 181 -14.35 -6.90 15.70
C LYS A 181 -14.96 -6.41 14.38
N ASP A 182 -14.16 -6.32 13.32
CA ASP A 182 -14.52 -5.93 11.96
C ASP A 182 -14.68 -7.16 11.05
N ALA A 183 -15.33 -8.21 11.58
CA ALA A 183 -15.58 -9.45 10.86
C ALA A 183 -16.24 -9.19 9.49
N PRO A 184 -15.67 -9.71 8.39
CA PRO A 184 -16.24 -9.51 7.06
C PRO A 184 -17.33 -10.54 6.73
N ALA A 185 -18.32 -10.15 5.91
CA ALA A 185 -19.43 -11.03 5.50
C ALA A 185 -18.96 -12.33 4.84
N TRP A 186 -17.90 -12.27 4.02
CA TRP A 186 -17.36 -13.44 3.32
C TRP A 186 -16.92 -14.56 4.27
N ALA A 187 -16.47 -14.23 5.48
CA ALA A 187 -16.02 -15.23 6.44
C ALA A 187 -17.19 -16.01 7.03
N LEU A 188 -18.35 -15.36 7.18
CA LEU A 188 -19.58 -16.00 7.62
C LEU A 188 -20.14 -16.90 6.51
N ASP A 189 -20.22 -16.37 5.29
CA ASP A 189 -20.69 -17.14 4.12
C ASP A 189 -19.83 -18.40 3.93
N LEU A 190 -18.49 -18.24 3.92
CA LEU A 190 -17.58 -19.37 3.74
C LEU A 190 -17.68 -20.40 4.87
N LEU A 191 -17.77 -19.97 6.13
CA LEU A 191 -17.91 -20.90 7.25
C LEU A 191 -19.21 -21.70 7.13
N LEU A 192 -20.33 -21.05 6.79
CA LEU A 192 -21.60 -21.73 6.58
C LEU A 192 -21.50 -22.75 5.43
N ASP A 193 -20.94 -22.36 4.28
CA ASP A 193 -20.77 -23.26 3.14
C ASP A 193 -19.92 -24.50 3.51
N VAL A 194 -18.86 -24.29 4.29
CA VAL A 194 -18.00 -25.36 4.81
C VAL A 194 -18.74 -26.28 5.78
N GLU A 195 -19.51 -25.74 6.74
CA GLU A 195 -20.30 -26.54 7.68
C GLU A 195 -21.42 -27.32 6.97
N ILE A 196 -22.11 -26.70 6.02
CA ILE A 196 -23.18 -27.31 5.22
C ILE A 196 -22.64 -28.47 4.40
N THR A 197 -21.52 -28.26 3.71
CA THR A 197 -20.89 -29.30 2.88
C THR A 197 -20.38 -30.47 3.74
N ALA A 198 -19.96 -30.19 4.98
CA ALA A 198 -19.56 -31.20 5.95
C ALA A 198 -20.74 -31.88 6.68
N GLY A 199 -21.98 -31.45 6.46
CA GLY A 199 -23.17 -31.97 7.18
C GLY A 199 -23.26 -31.55 8.65
N ASN A 200 -22.51 -30.53 9.05
CA ASN A 200 -22.42 -30.07 10.44
C ASN A 200 -23.47 -28.98 10.74
N TRP A 201 -24.75 -29.31 10.60
CA TRP A 201 -25.85 -28.33 10.74
C TRP A 201 -25.94 -27.69 12.12
N SER A 202 -25.56 -28.41 13.17
CA SER A 202 -25.52 -27.89 14.54
C SER A 202 -24.50 -26.75 14.70
N ALA A 203 -23.31 -26.90 14.11
CA ALA A 203 -22.27 -25.87 14.10
C ALA A 203 -22.67 -24.66 13.23
N ALA A 204 -23.32 -24.91 12.09
CA ALA A 204 -23.87 -23.85 11.24
C ALA A 204 -24.91 -23.01 11.99
N LEU A 205 -25.86 -23.65 12.68
CA LEU A 205 -26.87 -22.96 13.48
C LEU A 205 -26.25 -22.15 14.63
N ALA A 206 -25.28 -22.72 15.36
CA ALA A 206 -24.57 -22.03 16.43
C ALA A 206 -23.88 -20.75 15.91
N THR A 207 -23.32 -20.80 14.70
CA THR A 207 -22.71 -19.64 14.04
C THR A 207 -23.75 -18.55 13.74
N LEU A 208 -24.94 -18.92 13.28
CA LEU A 208 -26.05 -18.00 12.99
C LEU A 208 -26.69 -17.39 14.26
N ASP A 209 -26.58 -18.05 15.42
CA ASP A 209 -27.04 -17.53 16.71
C ASP A 209 -26.12 -16.45 17.29
N GLY A 210 -24.90 -16.35 16.77
CA GLY A 210 -23.91 -15.35 17.17
C GLY A 210 -24.35 -13.91 16.94
N LYS A 211 -23.78 -12.98 17.74
CA LYS A 211 -23.95 -11.53 17.54
C LYS A 211 -23.40 -11.07 16.17
N THR A 212 -22.28 -11.66 15.73
CA THR A 212 -21.64 -11.35 14.46
C THR A 212 -22.57 -11.59 13.27
N ALA A 213 -23.29 -12.72 13.26
CA ALA A 213 -24.25 -13.04 12.20
C ALA A 213 -25.43 -12.05 12.15
N ARG A 214 -25.94 -11.62 13.31
CA ARG A 214 -26.99 -10.59 13.41
C ARG A 214 -26.56 -9.21 12.89
N ASN A 215 -25.27 -8.89 13.03
CA ASN A 215 -24.74 -7.62 12.52
C ASN A 215 -24.48 -7.66 11.00
N LEU A 216 -24.12 -8.84 10.46
CA LEU A 216 -23.73 -8.98 9.05
C LEU A 216 -24.91 -9.26 8.11
N PHE A 217 -25.96 -9.92 8.58
CA PHE A 217 -27.13 -10.25 7.76
C PHE A 217 -28.40 -9.52 8.22
N PRO A 218 -29.27 -9.11 7.28
CA PRO A 218 -30.61 -8.67 7.59
C PRO A 218 -31.37 -9.74 8.39
N ALA A 219 -32.20 -9.32 9.34
CA ALA A 219 -32.96 -10.23 10.21
C ALA A 219 -33.77 -11.27 9.42
N GLU A 220 -34.37 -10.86 8.30
CA GLU A 220 -35.14 -11.74 7.43
C GLU A 220 -34.26 -12.80 6.74
N LYS A 221 -33.09 -12.42 6.23
CA LYS A 221 -32.13 -13.37 5.64
C LYS A 221 -31.65 -14.36 6.69
N LEU A 222 -31.36 -13.88 7.91
CA LEU A 222 -30.92 -14.71 9.02
C LEU A 222 -31.99 -15.72 9.45
N SER A 223 -33.24 -15.27 9.60
CA SER A 223 -34.41 -16.10 9.92
C SER A 223 -34.60 -17.22 8.89
N ARG A 224 -34.61 -16.88 7.60
CA ARG A 224 -34.74 -17.86 6.51
C ARG A 224 -33.60 -18.89 6.49
N LEU A 225 -32.36 -18.45 6.71
CA LEU A 225 -31.21 -19.36 6.78
C LEU A 225 -31.32 -20.29 7.98
N LYS A 226 -31.65 -19.78 9.17
CA LYS A 226 -31.86 -20.60 10.37
C LYS A 226 -32.96 -21.63 10.17
N ALA A 227 -34.10 -21.23 9.61
CA ALA A 227 -35.21 -22.15 9.34
C ALA A 227 -34.79 -23.30 8.42
N ARG A 228 -34.06 -23.01 7.34
CA ARG A 228 -33.53 -24.02 6.40
C ARG A 228 -32.53 -24.96 7.08
N MET A 229 -31.56 -24.42 7.82
CA MET A 229 -30.55 -25.24 8.51
C MET A 229 -31.17 -26.11 9.61
N ALA A 230 -32.17 -25.59 10.34
CA ALA A 230 -32.90 -26.34 11.35
C ALA A 230 -33.76 -27.45 10.75
N THR A 231 -34.36 -27.22 9.57
CA THR A 231 -35.09 -28.26 8.82
C THR A 231 -34.14 -29.37 8.37
N ALA A 232 -32.98 -29.01 7.80
CA ALA A 232 -31.96 -29.99 7.39
C ALA A 232 -31.43 -30.81 8.57
N LEU A 233 -31.24 -30.18 9.74
CA LEU A 233 -30.87 -30.86 10.98
C LEU A 233 -31.97 -31.83 11.44
N ALA A 234 -33.25 -31.42 11.38
CA ALA A 234 -34.36 -32.29 11.75
C ALA A 234 -34.43 -33.54 10.86
N GLU A 235 -34.25 -33.38 9.55
CA GLU A 235 -34.17 -34.50 8.61
C GLU A 235 -33.00 -35.43 8.90
N GLN A 236 -31.84 -34.90 9.30
CA GLN A 236 -30.71 -35.71 9.70
C GLN A 236 -31.01 -36.51 10.99
N CYS A 237 -31.53 -35.87 12.03
CA CYS A 237 -31.92 -36.57 13.26
C CYS A 237 -32.96 -37.67 13.01
N LEU A 238 -33.92 -37.45 12.09
CA LEU A 238 -34.87 -38.48 11.67
C LEU A 238 -34.18 -39.67 11.01
N ARG A 239 -33.20 -39.43 10.12
CA ARG A 239 -32.40 -40.50 9.50
C ARG A 239 -31.57 -41.26 10.52
N ASP A 240 -31.06 -40.56 11.54
CA ASP A 240 -30.23 -41.13 12.60
C ASP A 240 -31.05 -41.82 13.70
N GLY A 241 -32.39 -41.77 13.63
CA GLY A 241 -33.30 -42.39 14.61
C GLY A 241 -33.52 -41.58 15.90
N ASP A 242 -33.02 -40.35 15.95
CA ASP A 242 -33.17 -39.42 17.07
C ASP A 242 -34.47 -38.59 16.94
N ALA A 243 -35.60 -39.23 17.29
CA ALA A 243 -36.91 -38.57 17.28
C ALA A 243 -37.01 -37.34 18.21
N PRO A 244 -36.41 -37.32 19.42
CA PRO A 244 -36.33 -36.11 20.24
C PRO A 244 -35.58 -34.97 19.54
N GLY A 245 -34.37 -35.21 19.04
CA GLY A 245 -33.57 -34.21 18.35
C GLY A 245 -34.25 -33.67 17.09
N ALA A 246 -34.94 -34.54 16.34
CA ALA A 246 -35.74 -34.15 15.18
C ALA A 246 -36.89 -33.20 15.55
N SER A 247 -37.60 -33.49 16.63
CA SER A 247 -38.71 -32.66 17.10
C SER A 247 -38.24 -31.28 17.56
N ASP A 248 -37.12 -31.22 18.29
CA ASP A 248 -36.52 -29.96 18.75
C ASP A 248 -36.02 -29.11 17.57
N ALA A 249 -35.34 -29.73 16.61
CA ALA A 249 -34.86 -29.04 15.41
C ALA A 249 -36.03 -28.53 14.54
N ALA A 250 -37.10 -29.30 14.41
CA ALA A 250 -38.31 -28.88 13.69
C ALA A 250 -39.00 -27.68 14.35
N ARG A 251 -39.10 -27.66 15.68
CA ARG A 251 -39.63 -26.49 16.42
C ARG A 251 -38.80 -25.24 16.15
N ARG A 252 -37.47 -25.35 16.24
CA ARG A 252 -36.57 -24.23 15.91
C ARG A 252 -36.74 -23.74 14.49
N ALA A 253 -37.03 -24.62 13.54
CA ALA A 253 -37.28 -24.22 12.15
C ALA A 253 -38.55 -23.36 12.02
N VAL A 254 -39.63 -23.73 12.71
CA VAL A 254 -40.88 -22.97 12.75
C VAL A 254 -40.69 -21.62 13.44
N ASP A 255 -40.05 -21.61 14.62
CA ASP A 255 -39.78 -20.39 15.38
C ASP A 255 -38.92 -19.40 14.58
N ALA A 256 -37.91 -19.93 13.86
CA ALA A 256 -37.03 -19.12 13.03
C ALA A 256 -37.72 -18.61 11.76
N GLY A 257 -38.67 -19.34 11.17
CA GLY A 257 -39.37 -18.96 9.94
C GLY A 257 -40.37 -17.81 10.10
N GLY A 258 -40.62 -17.37 11.33
CA GLY A 258 -41.76 -16.52 11.67
C GLY A 258 -42.99 -17.40 11.72
N GLY A 259 -43.37 -17.83 12.92
CA GLY A 259 -44.69 -18.41 13.15
C GLY A 259 -45.77 -17.49 12.58
N VAL A 260 -46.74 -18.12 11.91
CA VAL A 260 -47.96 -17.56 11.29
C VAL A 260 -48.38 -16.19 11.82
#